data_AF-A0A5K7SH60-F1
#
_entry.id   AF-A0A5K7SH60-F1
#
_cell.length_a   1.000
_cell.length_b   1.000
_cell.length_c   1.000
_cell.angle_alpha   90.00
_cell.angle_beta   90.00
_cell.angle_gamma   90.00
#
_symmetry.space_group_name_H-M   'P 1'
#
loop_
_entity.id
_entity.type
_entity.pdbx_description
1 polymer ?
#
loop_
_entity_poly.entity_id
_entity_poly.type
_entity_poly.pdbx_seq_one_letter_code
_entity_poly.pdbx_strand_id
1 'polypeptide(L)'
;MALNKGKHIVEEIDGVRCSLVEKEVSPTRTEFLKKLLEFNKYTVKVAAEGESGTFKIGVTDMLFNPVVDVYKRDLKSLSGKKVTPAYWLQESTQEGESEVNYWDFKG
;
A
#
# COMPACT_ATOMS: atom_id res chain seq x y z
N MET A 1 -9.31 -2.29 -1.34
CA MET A 1 -8.25 -3.22 -1.81
C MET A 1 -7.57 -2.67 -3.06
N ALA A 2 -6.37 -2.11 -2.88
CA ALA A 2 -5.61 -1.43 -3.93
C ALA A 2 -5.16 -2.32 -5.10
N LEU A 3 -4.96 -3.63 -4.88
CA LEU A 3 -4.38 -4.51 -5.90
C LEU A 3 -5.36 -4.98 -7.00
N ASN A 4 -6.65 -4.74 -6.81
CA ASN A 4 -7.71 -5.27 -7.66
C ASN A 4 -8.13 -4.27 -8.76
N LYS A 5 -7.66 -3.02 -8.62
CA LYS A 5 -7.99 -1.90 -9.50
C LYS A 5 -6.69 -1.36 -10.08
N GLY A 6 -6.26 -1.91 -11.21
CA GLY A 6 -5.04 -1.48 -11.93
C GLY A 6 -5.06 -0.05 -12.48
N LYS A 7 -6.04 0.78 -12.07
CA LYS A 7 -6.11 2.19 -12.46
C LYS A 7 -5.15 2.98 -11.58
N HIS A 8 -4.18 3.62 -12.22
CA HIS A 8 -3.37 4.64 -11.57
C HIS A 8 -4.21 5.92 -11.46
N ILE A 9 -4.54 6.32 -10.23
CA ILE A 9 -5.40 7.46 -9.94
C ILE A 9 -4.56 8.52 -9.26
N VAL A 10 -4.64 9.75 -9.76
CA VAL A 10 -3.98 10.91 -9.15
C VAL A 10 -5.05 11.83 -8.60
N GLU A 11 -4.92 12.18 -7.32
CA GLU A 11 -5.86 13.05 -6.61
C GLU A 11 -5.13 13.98 -5.65
N GLU A 12 -5.83 15.02 -5.22
CA GLU A 12 -5.31 15.93 -4.19
C GLU A 12 -5.61 15.38 -2.80
N ILE A 13 -4.56 15.25 -1.99
CA ILE A 13 -4.62 14.85 -0.58
C ILE A 13 -3.90 15.93 0.22
N ASP A 14 -4.65 16.64 1.06
CA ASP A 14 -4.13 17.72 1.91
C ASP A 14 -3.39 18.81 1.10
N GLY A 15 -4.01 19.28 0.01
CA GLY A 15 -3.46 20.31 -0.86
C GLY A 15 -2.31 19.86 -1.76
N VAL A 16 -1.92 18.58 -1.74
CA VAL A 16 -0.81 18.05 -2.53
C VAL A 16 -1.31 16.99 -3.50
N ARG A 17 -0.90 17.09 -4.77
CA ARG A 17 -1.17 16.04 -5.77
C ARG A 17 -0.40 14.77 -5.41
N CYS A 18 -1.14 13.68 -5.27
CA CYS A 18 -0.61 12.38 -4.88
C CYS A 18 -1.11 11.30 -5.83
N SER A 19 -0.27 10.29 -6.08
CA SER A 19 -0.74 9.00 -6.55
C SER A 19 -1.51 8.33 -5.41
N LEU A 20 -2.77 7.98 -5.68
CA LEU A 20 -3.65 7.37 -4.71
C LEU A 20 -3.24 5.93 -4.47
N VAL A 21 -2.95 5.60 -3.21
CA VAL A 21 -2.64 4.23 -2.80
C VAL A 21 -3.91 3.46 -2.48
N GLU A 22 -4.76 4.01 -1.61
CA GLU A 22 -6.02 3.37 -1.24
C GLU A 22 -7.03 4.41 -0.69
N LYS A 23 -8.33 4.14 -0.86
CA LYS A 23 -9.46 4.91 -0.32
C LYS A 23 -10.30 4.06 0.62
N GLU A 24 -11.12 4.72 1.42
CA GLU A 24 -12.01 4.10 2.40
C GLU A 24 -11.22 3.19 3.36
N VAL A 25 -10.03 3.67 3.75
CA VAL A 25 -9.04 2.89 4.47
C VAL A 25 -9.29 2.98 5.98
N SER A 26 -9.26 1.83 6.66
CA SER A 26 -9.34 1.81 8.13
C SER A 26 -8.11 2.47 8.78
N PRO A 27 -8.21 2.94 10.04
CA PRO A 27 -7.08 3.54 10.73
C PRO A 27 -5.85 2.61 10.82
N THR A 28 -6.07 1.33 11.13
CA THR A 28 -5.01 0.32 11.27
C THR A 28 -4.30 0.04 9.95
N ARG A 29 -5.07 -0.08 8.85
CA ARG A 29 -4.54 -0.26 7.50
C ARG A 29 -3.77 0.98 7.03
N THR A 30 -4.24 2.16 7.37
CA THR A 30 -3.58 3.44 7.06
C THR A 30 -2.22 3.52 7.75
N GLU A 31 -2.14 3.14 9.03
CA GLU A 31 -0.89 3.12 9.78
C GLU A 31 0.12 2.12 9.18
N PHE A 32 -0.34 0.91 8.84
CA PHE A 32 0.50 -0.09 8.17
C PHE A 32 1.07 0.44 6.85
N LEU A 33 0.21 0.94 5.96
CA LEU A 33 0.62 1.45 4.65
C LEU A 33 1.57 2.64 4.79
N LYS A 34 1.28 3.57 5.70
CA LYS A 34 2.13 4.72 5.96
C LYS A 34 3.55 4.29 6.36
N LYS A 35 3.66 3.41 7.37
CA LYS A 35 4.97 2.90 7.82
C LYS A 35 5.73 2.19 6.70
N LEU A 36 5.05 1.34 5.93
CA LEU A 36 5.66 0.59 4.84
C LEU A 36 6.19 1.53 3.73
N LEU A 37 5.37 2.49 3.29
CA LEU A 37 5.72 3.39 2.20
C LEU A 37 6.81 4.40 2.61
N GLU A 38 6.74 4.94 3.82
CA GLU A 38 7.79 5.82 4.37
C GLU A 38 9.13 5.09 4.53
N PHE A 39 9.10 3.81 4.95
CA PHE A 39 10.31 2.98 4.99
C PHE A 39 10.96 2.84 3.60
N ASN A 40 10.13 2.70 2.56
CA ASN A 40 10.53 2.69 1.15
C ASN A 40 10.81 4.08 0.56
N LYS A 41 10.96 5.11 1.40
CA LYS A 41 11.35 6.47 1.02
C LYS A 41 10.32 7.25 0.22
N TYR A 42 9.06 6.77 0.20
CA TYR A 42 7.97 7.55 -0.34
C TYR A 42 7.51 8.60 0.66
N THR A 43 7.15 9.78 0.16
CA THR A 43 6.49 10.82 0.96
C THR A 43 4.98 10.55 0.96
N VAL A 44 4.44 10.17 2.11
CA VAL A 44 3.04 9.76 2.26
C VAL A 44 2.18 10.93 2.70
N LYS A 45 0.99 11.05 2.11
CA LYS A 45 -0.09 11.95 2.51
C LYS A 45 -1.32 11.15 2.90
N VAL A 46 -1.96 11.56 3.99
CA VAL A 46 -3.16 10.95 4.53
C VAL A 46 -4.18 12.05 4.79
N ALA A 47 -5.43 11.83 4.42
CA ALA A 47 -6.52 12.72 4.78
C ALA A 47 -7.74 11.89 5.21
N ALA A 48 -8.50 12.40 6.16
CA ALA A 48 -9.78 11.80 6.55
C ALA A 48 -10.80 11.92 5.42
N GLU A 49 -11.60 10.87 5.21
CA GLU A 49 -12.71 10.88 4.26
C GLU A 49 -14.03 11.09 5.00
N GLY A 50 -14.46 12.35 5.07
CA GLY A 50 -15.74 12.73 5.67
C GLY A 50 -15.85 12.36 7.14
N GLU A 51 -17.04 11.88 7.54
CA GLU A 51 -17.37 11.51 8.93
C GLU A 51 -17.26 9.99 9.18
N SER A 52 -16.89 9.22 8.16
CA SER A 52 -16.91 7.75 8.18
C SER A 52 -15.80 7.12 9.04
N GLY A 53 -14.88 7.94 9.57
CA GLY A 53 -13.69 7.46 10.29
C GLY A 53 -12.69 6.70 9.41
N THR A 54 -12.86 6.76 8.09
CA THR A 54 -11.96 6.21 7.09
C THR A 54 -11.01 7.27 6.55
N PHE A 55 -9.96 6.82 5.87
CA PHE A 55 -8.93 7.69 5.33
C PHE A 55 -8.70 7.39 3.86
N LYS A 56 -8.18 8.39 3.15
CA LYS A 56 -7.45 8.22 1.89
C LYS A 56 -5.97 8.36 2.15
N ILE A 57 -5.19 7.50 1.51
CA ILE A 57 -3.74 7.51 1.57
C ILE A 57 -3.16 7.56 0.17
N GLY A 58 -2.15 8.39 -0.02
CA GLY A 58 -1.45 8.56 -1.28
C GLY A 58 0.03 8.87 -1.06
N VAL A 59 0.81 8.81 -2.12
CA VAL A 59 2.21 9.24 -2.12
C VAL A 59 2.41 10.36 -3.12
N THR A 60 3.34 11.27 -2.84
CA THR A 60 3.61 12.41 -3.73
C THR A 60 4.33 11.99 -5.01
N ASP A 61 4.93 10.80 -5.02
CA ASP A 61 5.52 10.23 -6.22
C ASP A 61 4.41 9.79 -7.18
N MET A 62 4.28 10.53 -8.29
CA MET A 62 3.27 10.28 -9.31
C MET A 62 3.58 9.07 -10.20
N LEU A 63 4.74 8.42 -10.06
CA LEU A 63 5.04 7.17 -10.77
C LEU A 63 4.62 5.93 -9.98
N PHE A 64 4.39 6.09 -8.68
CA PHE A 64 4.00 4.99 -7.81
C PHE A 64 2.63 4.45 -8.22
N ASN A 65 2.54 3.13 -8.35
CA ASN A 65 1.29 2.43 -8.56
C ASN A 65 1.28 1.16 -7.68
N PRO A 66 0.36 1.05 -6.70
CA PRO A 66 0.33 -0.07 -5.77
C PRO A 66 0.39 -1.44 -6.43
N VAL A 67 -0.30 -1.63 -7.57
CA VAL A 67 -0.28 -2.89 -8.32
C VAL A 67 1.11 -3.11 -8.89
N VAL A 68 1.64 -2.14 -9.62
CA VAL A 68 2.92 -2.29 -10.32
C VAL A 68 4.07 -2.49 -9.34
N ASP A 69 4.19 -1.61 -8.33
CA ASP A 69 5.29 -1.61 -7.37
C ASP A 69 5.32 -2.87 -6.50
N VAL A 70 4.14 -3.43 -6.14
CA VAL A 70 4.06 -4.70 -5.41
C VAL A 70 4.42 -5.87 -6.34
N TYR A 71 3.83 -5.98 -7.53
CA TYR A 71 4.07 -7.14 -8.42
C TYR A 71 5.46 -7.14 -9.08
N LYS A 72 6.09 -5.97 -9.28
CA LYS A 72 7.50 -5.86 -9.69
C LYS A 72 8.48 -6.14 -8.55
N ARG A 73 7.98 -6.23 -7.31
CA ARG A 73 8.77 -6.41 -6.08
C ARG A 73 9.74 -5.24 -5.82
N ASP A 74 9.29 -4.02 -6.10
CA ASP A 74 10.05 -2.79 -5.88
C ASP A 74 10.01 -2.34 -4.42
N LEU A 75 9.04 -2.84 -3.65
CA LEU A 75 8.88 -2.54 -2.22
C LEU A 75 9.58 -3.53 -1.29
N LYS A 76 10.07 -3.01 -0.18
CA LYS A 76 10.68 -3.74 0.94
C LYS A 76 9.81 -3.67 2.19
N SER A 77 9.67 -4.80 2.90
CA SER A 77 9.07 -4.82 4.22
C SER A 77 10.02 -4.18 5.25
N LEU A 78 9.53 -3.96 6.47
CA LEU A 78 10.35 -3.39 7.55
C LEU A 78 11.56 -4.27 7.92
N SER A 79 11.50 -5.59 7.64
CA SER A 79 12.63 -6.51 7.78
C SER A 79 13.58 -6.54 6.56
N GLY A 80 13.27 -5.76 5.51
CA GLY A 80 14.07 -5.68 4.28
C GLY A 80 13.75 -6.75 3.22
N LYS A 81 12.74 -7.60 3.46
CA LYS A 81 12.29 -8.61 2.49
C LYS A 81 11.46 -7.97 1.38
N LYS A 82 11.39 -8.62 0.20
CA LYS A 82 10.57 -8.13 -0.91
C LYS A 82 9.09 -8.34 -0.58
N VAL A 83 8.32 -7.25 -0.58
CA VAL A 83 6.88 -7.29 -0.27
C VAL A 83 6.15 -8.20 -1.28
N THR A 84 5.32 -9.10 -0.76
CA THR A 84 4.41 -9.94 -1.54
C THR A 84 3.00 -9.36 -1.57
N PRO A 85 2.14 -9.73 -2.54
CA PRO A 85 0.73 -9.34 -2.54
C PRO A 85 0.00 -9.72 -1.24
N ALA A 86 0.23 -10.93 -0.72
CA ALA A 86 -0.39 -11.41 0.52
C ALA A 86 0.01 -10.57 1.73
N TYR A 87 1.29 -10.17 1.83
CA TYR A 87 1.76 -9.27 2.88
C TYR A 87 1.16 -7.87 2.72
N TRP A 88 1.14 -7.32 1.50
CA TRP A 88 0.56 -6.02 1.22
C TRP A 88 -0.93 -5.95 1.58
N LEU A 89 -1.68 -7.01 1.29
CA LEU A 89 -3.11 -7.15 1.63
C LEU A 89 -3.34 -7.55 3.09
N GLN A 90 -2.28 -7.80 3.86
CA GLN A 90 -2.32 -8.27 5.25
C GLN A 90 -3.08 -9.60 5.42
N GLU A 91 -3.05 -10.43 4.38
CA GLU A 91 -3.59 -11.81 4.37
C GLU A 91 -2.56 -12.81 4.93
N SER A 92 -1.29 -12.42 5.02
CA SER A 92 -0.22 -13.19 5.66
C SER A 92 0.75 -12.30 6.42
N THR A 93 1.30 -12.83 7.51
CA THR A 93 2.41 -12.21 8.27
C THR A 93 3.78 -12.51 7.66
N GLN A 94 3.85 -13.42 6.69
CA GLN A 94 5.08 -13.79 6.00
C GLN A 94 5.40 -12.74 4.94
N GLU A 95 6.60 -12.16 5.04
CA GLU A 95 6.94 -10.95 4.29
C GLU A 95 7.72 -11.25 2.99
N GLY A 96 8.30 -12.44 2.85
CA GLY A 96 9.19 -12.80 1.75
C GLY A 96 8.67 -13.91 0.84
N GLU A 97 9.13 -13.93 -0.41
CA GLU A 97 8.76 -14.94 -1.41
C GLU A 97 9.07 -16.37 -0.98
N SER A 98 10.23 -16.62 -0.36
CA SER A 98 10.57 -17.95 0.16
C SER A 98 9.64 -18.43 1.28
N GLU A 99 8.88 -17.50 1.87
CA GLU A 99 7.93 -17.76 2.95
C GLU A 99 6.50 -17.87 2.41
N VAL A 100 6.24 -17.41 1.18
CA VAL A 100 4.92 -17.32 0.59
C VAL A 100 4.93 -18.03 -0.76
N ASN A 101 4.77 -19.35 -0.74
CA ASN A 101 4.56 -20.13 -1.95
C ASN A 101 3.09 -20.05 -2.38
N TYR A 102 2.82 -19.98 -3.69
CA TYR A 102 1.44 -19.90 -4.22
C TYR A 102 0.60 -21.16 -3.92
N TRP A 103 1.24 -22.30 -3.63
CA TRP A 103 0.57 -23.56 -3.30
C TRP A 103 0.35 -23.77 -1.79
N ASP A 104 1.03 -23.00 -0.94
CA ASP A 104 0.88 -23.07 0.53
C ASP A 104 -0.17 -22.08 1.05
N PHE A 105 -0.60 -21.12 0.22
CA PHE A 105 -1.61 -20.14 0.58
C PHE A 105 -3.01 -20.78 0.60
N LYS A 106 -3.52 -21.06 1.80
CA LYS A 106 -4.93 -21.40 2.02
C LYS A 106 -5.70 -20.12 2.33
N GLY A 107 -6.47 -19.64 1.35
CA GLY A 107 -7.37 -18.49 1.50
C GLY A 107 -8.51 -18.74 2.46
#